data_AF-A0A2E9K6W4-F1
#
_entry.id   AF-A0A2E9K6W4-F1
#
_cell.length_a   1.000
_cell.length_b   1.000
_cell.length_c   1.000
_cell.angle_alpha   90.00
_cell.angle_beta   90.00
_cell.angle_gamma   90.00
#
_symmetry.space_group_name_H-M   'P 1'
#
loop_
_entity.id
_entity.type
_entity.pdbx_description
1 polymer ?
#
loop_
_entity_poly.entity_id
_entity_poly.type
_entity_poly.pdbx_seq_one_letter_code
_entity_poly.pdbx_strand_id
1 'polypeptide(L)'
;MGHLMRSLALAQAAGSFDIPCHFFTDKGGRELAVARNDWIYPVTEVPCGNDDDENRWLTEQAKRMNASVVVVDGYDIPAVSFSGLRGAGIPVVVMDDGQLSQVAQASLVVNSTTSSLDAQYLEINPAVKICSGPDYRLMRREFQRGDNPPQDKRFGIAVCIGGSDPKGLTVPLINALSDVLDDVPVRVITGAAFNDISALNEAIKASPLAIQHIHNCQDMADVWRHSKLAVSAAGGSQFELGVCETPSVLLMVAENQRTATEQAQQEGWCTTFDCTGDVPVDEIARTVHALWQQPGKLEAMQQAVKGKYHADGAFNVLNAIAEVIQP
;
A
#
# COMPACT_ATOMS: atom_id res chain seq x y z
N MET A 1 -9.04 1.16 1.96
CA MET A 1 -8.24 1.03 0.72
C MET A 1 -6.98 0.19 0.92
N GLY A 2 -6.07 0.54 1.84
CA GLY A 2 -4.80 -0.20 2.04
C GLY A 2 -4.98 -1.70 2.31
N HIS A 3 -5.84 -2.06 3.28
CA HIS A 3 -6.22 -3.44 3.61
C HIS A 3 -6.68 -4.24 2.37
N LEU A 4 -7.64 -3.70 1.63
CA LEU A 4 -8.15 -4.33 0.42
C LEU A 4 -7.05 -4.54 -0.63
N MET A 5 -6.14 -3.58 -0.82
CA MET A 5 -5.09 -3.67 -1.83
C MET A 5 -4.02 -4.71 -1.48
N ARG A 6 -3.63 -4.81 -0.19
CA ARG A 6 -2.67 -5.83 0.26
C ARG A 6 -3.30 -7.23 0.28
N SER A 7 -4.57 -7.34 0.66
CA SER A 7 -5.32 -8.58 0.55
C SER A 7 -5.50 -9.03 -0.91
N LEU A 8 -5.73 -8.09 -1.84
CA LEU A 8 -5.73 -8.38 -3.28
C LEU A 8 -4.37 -8.87 -3.77
N ALA A 9 -3.27 -8.29 -3.30
CA ALA A 9 -1.92 -8.76 -3.64
C ALA A 9 -1.69 -10.22 -3.24
N LEU A 10 -2.12 -10.61 -2.03
CA LEU A 10 -2.05 -12.00 -1.57
C LEU A 10 -2.91 -12.93 -2.45
N ALA A 11 -4.14 -12.52 -2.79
CA ALA A 11 -5.01 -13.29 -3.67
C ALA A 11 -4.44 -13.43 -5.10
N GLN A 12 -3.79 -12.39 -5.63
CA GLN A 12 -3.11 -12.44 -6.93
C GLN A 12 -1.94 -13.41 -6.95
N ALA A 13 -1.18 -13.51 -5.86
CA ALA A 13 -0.17 -14.55 -5.72
C ALA A 13 -0.81 -15.95 -5.63
N ALA A 14 -1.92 -16.10 -4.89
CA ALA A 14 -2.62 -17.37 -4.73
C ALA A 14 -3.20 -17.88 -6.06
N GLY A 15 -3.78 -16.97 -6.85
CA GLY A 15 -4.28 -17.26 -8.18
C GLY A 15 -3.19 -17.64 -9.19
N SER A 16 -1.91 -17.38 -8.91
CA SER A 16 -0.80 -17.89 -9.74
C SER A 16 -0.54 -19.39 -9.52
N PHE A 17 -1.15 -19.99 -8.48
CA PHE A 17 -1.13 -21.42 -8.18
C PHE A 17 -2.54 -22.04 -8.25
N ASP A 18 -3.48 -21.38 -8.93
CA ASP A 18 -4.88 -21.81 -9.05
C ASP A 18 -5.60 -22.01 -7.70
N ILE A 19 -5.13 -21.34 -6.64
CA ILE A 19 -5.78 -21.38 -5.32
C ILE A 19 -7.00 -20.44 -5.35
N PRO A 20 -8.23 -20.94 -5.11
CA PRO A 20 -9.41 -20.11 -5.10
C PRO A 20 -9.42 -19.18 -3.89
N CYS A 21 -9.73 -17.91 -4.12
CA CYS A 21 -9.91 -16.91 -3.06
C CYS A 21 -11.32 -16.33 -3.10
N HIS A 22 -11.90 -16.08 -1.93
CA HIS A 22 -13.19 -15.41 -1.78
C HIS A 22 -13.05 -14.32 -0.72
N PHE A 23 -13.58 -13.14 -1.02
CA PHE A 23 -13.50 -11.99 -0.13
C PHE A 23 -14.82 -11.77 0.60
N PHE A 24 -14.71 -11.49 1.89
CA PHE A 24 -15.79 -10.97 2.72
C PHE A 24 -15.43 -9.55 3.14
N THR A 25 -16.26 -8.58 2.76
CA THR A 25 -16.00 -7.16 3.05
C THR A 25 -17.28 -6.46 3.48
N ASP A 26 -17.15 -5.28 4.07
CA ASP A 26 -18.29 -4.35 4.15
C ASP A 26 -18.72 -3.86 2.76
N LYS A 27 -19.79 -3.06 2.72
CA LYS A 27 -20.31 -2.48 1.49
C LYS A 27 -19.27 -1.62 0.76
N GLY A 28 -18.53 -0.78 1.50
CA GLY A 28 -17.52 0.11 0.92
C GLY A 28 -16.35 -0.66 0.30
N GLY A 29 -15.86 -1.69 0.99
CA GLY A 29 -14.84 -2.60 0.48
C GLY A 29 -15.30 -3.34 -0.78
N ARG A 30 -16.57 -3.74 -0.85
CA ARG A 30 -17.15 -4.39 -2.03
C ARG A 30 -17.22 -3.44 -3.22
N GLU A 31 -17.68 -2.21 -3.01
CA GLU A 31 -17.72 -1.18 -4.05
C GLU A 31 -16.33 -0.88 -4.62
N LEU A 32 -15.32 -0.75 -3.74
CA LEU A 32 -13.93 -0.58 -4.16
C LEU A 32 -13.37 -1.79 -4.91
N ALA A 33 -13.72 -3.01 -4.49
CA ALA A 33 -13.29 -4.24 -5.12
C ALA A 33 -13.82 -4.35 -6.56
N VAL A 34 -15.13 -4.21 -6.76
CA VAL A 34 -15.76 -4.37 -8.08
C VAL A 34 -15.45 -3.23 -9.05
N ALA A 35 -15.03 -2.07 -8.54
CA ALA A 35 -14.61 -0.95 -9.36
C ALA A 35 -13.22 -1.13 -10.01
N ARG A 36 -12.50 -2.20 -9.68
CA ARG A 36 -11.15 -2.45 -10.17
C ARG A 36 -11.11 -3.34 -11.41
N ASN A 37 -10.21 -3.00 -12.32
CA ASN A 37 -10.02 -3.77 -13.56
C ASN A 37 -9.31 -5.11 -13.34
N ASP A 38 -8.54 -5.24 -12.27
CA ASP A 38 -7.76 -6.44 -11.93
C ASP A 38 -8.46 -7.34 -10.88
N TRP A 39 -9.72 -7.04 -10.56
CA TRP A 39 -10.50 -7.81 -9.61
C TRP A 39 -11.24 -8.96 -10.30
N ILE A 40 -10.82 -10.19 -10.02
CA ILE A 40 -11.40 -11.41 -10.58
C ILE A 40 -11.95 -12.35 -9.50
N TYR A 41 -11.97 -11.92 -8.24
CA TYR A 41 -12.32 -12.75 -7.09
C TYR A 41 -13.78 -12.56 -6.71
N PRO A 42 -14.49 -13.65 -6.34
CA PRO A 42 -15.78 -13.53 -5.68
C PRO A 42 -15.67 -12.63 -4.43
N VAL A 43 -16.61 -11.70 -4.29
CA VAL A 43 -16.72 -10.81 -3.12
C VAL A 43 -18.15 -10.82 -2.61
N THR A 44 -18.31 -11.06 -1.32
CA THR A 44 -19.60 -11.05 -0.62
C THR A 44 -19.59 -9.99 0.46
N GLU A 45 -20.66 -9.21 0.51
CA GLU A 45 -20.86 -8.24 1.57
C GLU A 45 -21.19 -8.97 2.87
N VAL A 46 -20.49 -8.64 3.95
CA VAL A 46 -20.79 -9.15 5.29
C VAL A 46 -22.15 -8.58 5.73
N PRO A 47 -23.11 -9.41 6.17
CA PRO A 47 -24.39 -8.92 6.64
C PRO A 47 -24.21 -7.99 7.84
N CYS A 48 -24.88 -6.84 7.85
CA CYS A 48 -24.87 -5.96 9.01
C CYS A 48 -25.50 -6.66 10.22
N GLY A 49 -24.75 -6.81 11.31
CA GLY A 49 -25.21 -7.43 12.55
C GLY A 49 -24.52 -6.84 13.79
N ASN A 50 -24.72 -7.48 14.94
CA ASN A 50 -23.77 -7.33 16.04
C ASN A 50 -22.55 -8.23 15.76
N ASP A 51 -21.41 -7.94 16.40
CA ASP A 51 -20.16 -8.66 16.19
C ASP A 51 -20.33 -10.20 16.30
N ASP A 52 -21.09 -10.68 17.29
CA ASP A 52 -21.30 -12.11 17.52
C ASP A 52 -22.03 -12.80 16.34
N ASP A 53 -23.01 -12.13 15.74
CA ASP A 53 -23.74 -12.61 14.57
C ASP A 53 -22.85 -12.67 13.33
N GLU A 54 -22.02 -11.63 13.11
CA GLU A 54 -21.07 -11.57 12.00
C GLU A 54 -20.02 -12.67 12.09
N ASN A 55 -19.50 -12.91 13.29
CA ASN A 55 -18.47 -13.93 13.56
C ASN A 55 -18.95 -15.35 13.33
N ARG A 56 -20.15 -15.64 13.83
CA ARG A 56 -20.83 -16.91 13.59
C ARG A 56 -21.11 -17.08 12.10
N TRP A 57 -21.58 -16.04 11.43
CA TRP A 57 -21.83 -16.08 10.00
C TRP A 57 -20.55 -16.35 9.20
N LEU A 58 -19.45 -15.66 9.48
CA LEU A 58 -18.14 -15.87 8.83
C LEU A 58 -17.63 -17.29 9.04
N THR A 59 -17.74 -17.81 10.27
CA THR A 59 -17.36 -19.20 10.59
C THR A 59 -18.17 -20.21 9.77
N GLU A 60 -19.49 -20.00 9.64
CA GLU A 60 -20.35 -20.86 8.84
C GLU A 60 -20.07 -20.74 7.33
N GLN A 61 -19.75 -19.55 6.83
CA GLN A 61 -19.31 -19.40 5.43
C GLN A 61 -17.99 -20.16 5.18
N ALA A 62 -16.99 -19.97 6.04
CA ALA A 62 -15.70 -20.65 5.92
C ALA A 62 -15.85 -22.18 5.87
N LYS A 63 -16.72 -22.75 6.74
CA LYS A 63 -17.05 -24.18 6.71
C LYS A 63 -17.76 -24.59 5.43
N ARG A 64 -18.79 -23.86 4.99
CA ARG A 64 -19.54 -24.16 3.76
C ARG A 64 -18.65 -24.16 2.52
N MET A 65 -17.65 -23.29 2.52
CA MET A 65 -16.66 -23.18 1.44
C MET A 65 -15.51 -24.18 1.56
N ASN A 66 -15.46 -24.99 2.64
CA ASN A 66 -14.33 -25.85 2.99
C ASN A 66 -13.00 -25.08 2.97
N ALA A 67 -12.98 -23.87 3.55
CA ALA A 67 -11.82 -23.01 3.56
C ALA A 67 -10.65 -23.68 4.31
N SER A 68 -9.49 -23.77 3.65
CA SER A 68 -8.27 -24.30 4.27
C SER A 68 -7.59 -23.30 5.20
N VAL A 69 -7.87 -22.00 5.05
CA VAL A 69 -7.34 -20.91 5.88
C VAL A 69 -8.26 -19.70 5.76
N VAL A 70 -8.31 -18.87 6.81
CA VAL A 70 -8.96 -17.56 6.78
C VAL A 70 -7.91 -16.48 7.02
N VAL A 71 -7.87 -15.47 6.15
CA VAL A 71 -7.02 -14.28 6.30
C VAL A 71 -7.86 -13.12 6.83
N VAL A 72 -7.38 -12.48 7.88
CA VAL A 72 -8.02 -11.36 8.56
C VAL A 72 -7.19 -10.11 8.33
N ASP A 73 -7.81 -9.08 7.78
CA ASP A 73 -7.16 -7.81 7.45
C ASP A 73 -8.10 -6.63 7.74
N GLY A 74 -8.14 -6.22 9.02
CA GLY A 74 -8.95 -5.09 9.47
C GLY A 74 -8.86 -4.88 10.98
N TYR A 75 -8.75 -3.61 11.39
CA TYR A 75 -8.59 -3.23 12.80
C TYR A 75 -9.86 -3.37 13.63
N ASP A 76 -11.02 -3.18 12.98
CA ASP A 76 -12.31 -3.14 13.65
C ASP A 76 -12.89 -4.54 13.89
N ILE A 77 -12.17 -5.61 13.53
CA ILE A 77 -12.64 -6.98 13.71
C ILE A 77 -12.20 -7.46 15.11
N PRO A 78 -13.12 -7.76 16.04
CA PRO A 78 -12.75 -8.18 17.39
C PRO A 78 -11.93 -9.48 17.40
N ALA A 79 -11.11 -9.71 18.43
CA ALA A 79 -10.31 -10.94 18.52
C ALA A 79 -11.16 -12.19 18.84
N VAL A 80 -12.25 -12.02 19.59
CA VAL A 80 -13.20 -13.10 19.95
C VAL A 80 -13.80 -13.78 18.71
N SER A 81 -13.83 -13.05 17.61
CA SER A 81 -14.39 -13.39 16.31
C SER A 81 -13.86 -14.65 15.67
N PHE A 82 -12.64 -15.08 16.04
CA PHE A 82 -11.95 -16.18 15.35
C PHE A 82 -11.91 -17.49 16.14
N SER A 83 -12.45 -17.49 17.37
CA SER A 83 -12.51 -18.69 18.21
C SER A 83 -13.29 -19.83 17.54
N GLY A 84 -14.36 -19.50 16.82
CA GLY A 84 -15.16 -20.46 16.04
C GLY A 84 -14.38 -21.09 14.88
N LEU A 85 -13.49 -20.35 14.22
CA LEU A 85 -12.64 -20.84 13.13
C LEU A 85 -11.60 -21.82 13.66
N ARG A 86 -10.91 -21.47 14.76
CA ARG A 86 -9.97 -22.39 15.42
C ARG A 86 -10.66 -23.65 15.93
N GLY A 87 -11.83 -23.52 16.54
CA GLY A 87 -12.62 -24.66 17.00
C GLY A 87 -13.07 -25.58 15.86
N ALA A 88 -13.18 -25.05 14.63
CA ALA A 88 -13.43 -25.82 13.42
C ALA A 88 -12.16 -26.38 12.76
N GLY A 89 -10.98 -26.15 13.35
CA GLY A 89 -9.69 -26.60 12.80
C GLY A 89 -9.20 -25.77 11.60
N ILE A 90 -9.74 -24.57 11.39
CA ILE A 90 -9.35 -23.68 10.28
C ILE A 90 -8.28 -22.70 10.79
N PRO A 91 -7.05 -22.74 10.26
CA PRO A 91 -5.99 -21.78 10.59
C PRO A 91 -6.41 -20.34 10.27
N VAL A 92 -5.94 -19.41 11.11
CA VAL A 92 -6.23 -17.97 10.98
C VAL A 92 -4.94 -17.22 10.74
N VAL A 93 -4.88 -16.47 9.65
CA VAL A 93 -3.77 -15.56 9.32
C VAL A 93 -4.20 -14.16 9.67
N VAL A 94 -3.42 -13.45 10.48
CA VAL A 94 -3.71 -12.07 10.89
C VAL A 94 -2.72 -11.12 10.24
N MET A 95 -3.23 -10.12 9.54
CA MET A 95 -2.46 -8.95 9.09
C MET A 95 -2.42 -7.94 10.24
N ASP A 96 -1.27 -7.80 10.89
CA ASP A 96 -1.10 -6.90 12.04
C ASP A 96 -0.15 -5.74 11.72
N ASP A 97 -0.60 -4.53 12.03
CA ASP A 97 0.17 -3.29 11.90
C ASP A 97 0.52 -2.71 13.29
N GLY A 98 0.67 -3.58 14.30
CA GLY A 98 1.02 -3.22 15.67
C GLY A 98 -0.14 -3.12 16.66
N GLN A 99 -1.31 -3.69 16.34
CA GLN A 99 -2.47 -3.65 17.23
C GLN A 99 -2.49 -4.80 18.24
N LEU A 100 -1.86 -5.92 17.89
CA LEU A 100 -1.64 -7.11 18.75
C LEU A 100 -2.91 -7.85 19.21
N SER A 101 -4.09 -7.24 19.12
CA SER A 101 -5.34 -7.73 19.71
C SER A 101 -5.78 -9.10 19.19
N GLN A 102 -5.52 -9.39 17.92
CA GLN A 102 -5.95 -10.62 17.24
C GLN A 102 -4.91 -11.76 17.29
N VAL A 103 -3.69 -11.48 17.78
CA VAL A 103 -2.53 -12.39 17.72
C VAL A 103 -2.76 -13.68 18.51
N ALA A 104 -3.51 -13.61 19.61
CA ALA A 104 -3.85 -14.77 20.44
C ALA A 104 -4.61 -15.86 19.66
N GLN A 105 -5.32 -15.48 18.59
CA GLN A 105 -6.07 -16.40 17.74
C GLN A 105 -5.33 -16.74 16.43
N ALA A 106 -4.19 -16.12 16.14
CA ALA A 106 -3.48 -16.29 14.88
C ALA A 106 -2.68 -17.61 14.84
N SER A 107 -2.82 -18.38 13.77
CA SER A 107 -1.86 -19.44 13.42
C SER A 107 -0.62 -18.85 12.76
N LEU A 108 -0.80 -17.73 12.05
CA LEU A 108 0.27 -16.96 11.41
C LEU A 108 -0.03 -15.47 11.55
N VAL A 109 0.97 -14.67 11.90
CA VAL A 109 0.91 -13.20 11.87
C VAL A 109 1.79 -12.68 10.76
N VAL A 110 1.23 -11.77 9.94
CA VAL A 110 1.97 -11.02 8.93
C VAL A 110 2.10 -9.57 9.39
N ASN A 111 3.33 -9.09 9.56
CA ASN A 111 3.62 -7.68 9.76
C ASN A 111 4.67 -7.21 8.74
N SER A 112 4.20 -6.66 7.62
CA SER A 112 5.08 -6.21 6.53
C SER A 112 5.90 -4.93 6.82
N THR A 113 5.71 -4.32 7.99
CA THR A 113 6.28 -3.02 8.33
C THR A 113 7.49 -3.13 9.25
N THR A 114 7.48 -4.08 10.19
CA THR A 114 8.54 -4.20 11.21
C THR A 114 8.66 -5.63 11.74
N SER A 115 9.88 -6.00 12.14
CA SER A 115 10.19 -7.20 12.93
C SER A 115 10.39 -6.88 14.43
N SER A 116 10.25 -5.62 14.84
CA SER A 116 10.43 -5.20 16.24
C SER A 116 9.38 -5.75 17.20
N LEU A 117 8.27 -6.29 16.68
CA LEU A 117 7.16 -6.84 17.47
C LEU A 117 7.23 -8.36 17.62
N ASP A 118 8.23 -9.03 17.04
CA ASP A 118 8.32 -10.49 17.04
C ASP A 118 8.30 -11.09 18.46
N ALA A 119 9.02 -10.47 19.40
CA ALA A 119 9.01 -10.91 20.80
C ALA A 119 7.62 -10.79 21.44
N GLN A 120 6.90 -9.69 21.17
CA GLN A 120 5.55 -9.46 21.69
C GLN A 120 4.55 -10.46 21.10
N TYR A 121 4.71 -10.81 19.80
CA TYR A 121 3.89 -11.84 19.18
C TYR A 121 4.05 -13.20 19.87
N LEU A 122 5.30 -13.59 20.18
CA LEU A 122 5.58 -14.86 20.89
C LEU A 122 5.13 -14.84 22.35
N GLU A 123 5.17 -13.70 23.02
CA GLU A 123 4.62 -13.55 24.38
C GLU A 123 3.11 -13.77 24.41
N ILE A 124 2.39 -13.25 23.42
CA ILE A 124 0.92 -13.40 23.30
C ILE A 124 0.55 -14.82 22.86
N ASN A 125 1.28 -15.38 21.90
CA ASN A 125 1.00 -16.69 21.34
C ASN A 125 2.32 -17.41 20.97
N PRO A 126 2.85 -18.25 21.87
CA PRO A 126 4.14 -18.93 21.66
C PRO A 126 4.18 -19.89 20.45
N ALA A 127 3.02 -20.26 19.91
CA ALA A 127 2.90 -21.16 18.77
C ALA A 127 2.64 -20.43 17.44
N VAL A 128 2.58 -19.10 17.43
CA VAL A 128 2.31 -18.33 16.22
C VAL A 128 3.50 -18.38 15.27
N LYS A 129 3.25 -18.62 13.98
CA LYS A 129 4.24 -18.41 12.94
C LYS A 129 4.31 -16.92 12.62
N ILE A 130 5.52 -16.36 12.52
CA ILE A 130 5.72 -14.92 12.32
C ILE A 130 6.29 -14.69 10.91
N CYS A 131 5.65 -13.77 10.19
CA CYS A 131 6.04 -13.27 8.88
C CYS A 131 6.20 -11.75 8.96
N SER A 132 7.36 -11.32 9.45
CA SER A 132 7.62 -9.91 9.76
C SER A 132 8.73 -9.30 8.91
N GLY A 133 8.61 -8.00 8.62
CA GLY A 133 9.60 -7.23 7.87
C GLY A 133 9.37 -7.18 6.35
N PRO A 134 10.33 -6.60 5.60
CA PRO A 134 10.17 -6.23 4.20
C PRO A 134 9.97 -7.44 3.27
N ASP A 135 10.50 -8.60 3.63
CA ASP A 135 10.37 -9.83 2.84
C ASP A 135 8.92 -10.35 2.76
N TYR A 136 8.03 -9.88 3.64
CA TYR A 136 6.61 -10.25 3.65
C TYR A 136 5.71 -9.12 3.17
N ARG A 137 6.28 -8.11 2.49
CA ARG A 137 5.50 -6.99 1.96
C ARG A 137 4.61 -7.40 0.80
N LEU A 138 3.32 -7.24 1.01
CA LEU A 138 2.28 -7.55 0.03
C LEU A 138 2.18 -6.41 -1.00
N MET A 139 2.58 -6.69 -2.24
CA MET A 139 2.46 -5.77 -3.36
C MET A 139 1.69 -6.40 -4.52
N ARG A 140 0.86 -5.59 -5.17
CA ARG A 140 0.04 -6.02 -6.32
C ARG A 140 0.94 -6.56 -7.43
N ARG A 141 0.43 -7.52 -8.19
CA ARG A 141 1.13 -8.21 -9.28
C ARG A 141 1.70 -7.28 -10.35
N GLU A 142 1.12 -6.10 -10.56
CA GLU A 142 1.66 -5.09 -11.49
C GLU A 142 3.08 -4.63 -11.11
N PHE A 143 3.44 -4.64 -9.83
CA PHE A 143 4.77 -4.27 -9.35
C PHE A 143 5.81 -5.37 -9.57
N GLN A 144 5.37 -6.62 -9.80
CA GLN A 144 6.25 -7.76 -10.10
C GLN A 144 6.62 -7.85 -11.59
N ARG A 145 5.89 -7.16 -12.47
CA ARG A 145 5.99 -7.32 -13.92
C ARG A 145 6.55 -6.09 -14.60
N GLY A 146 7.43 -6.29 -15.57
CA GLY A 146 7.94 -5.22 -16.43
C GLY A 146 9.27 -4.66 -15.93
N ASP A 147 10.02 -4.11 -16.87
CA ASP A 147 11.34 -3.53 -16.59
C ASP A 147 11.21 -2.10 -16.09
N ASN A 148 12.12 -1.72 -15.20
CA ASN A 148 12.28 -0.33 -14.77
C ASN A 148 13.14 0.40 -15.82
N PRO A 149 12.59 1.38 -16.56
CA PRO A 149 13.36 2.09 -17.58
C PRO A 149 14.52 2.86 -16.94
N PRO A 150 15.65 3.04 -17.65
CA PRO A 150 16.71 3.94 -17.20
C PRO A 150 16.19 5.38 -17.12
N GLN A 151 16.81 6.19 -16.27
CA GLN A 151 16.35 7.54 -15.92
C GLN A 151 16.15 8.49 -17.12
N ASP A 152 16.92 8.33 -18.20
CA ASP A 152 16.83 9.13 -19.42
C ASP A 152 15.61 8.79 -20.30
N LYS A 153 14.98 7.63 -20.09
CA LYS A 153 13.74 7.20 -20.76
C LYS A 153 12.47 7.53 -19.97
N ARG A 154 12.62 8.02 -18.75
CA ARG A 154 11.50 8.45 -17.89
C ARG A 154 11.14 9.91 -18.15
N PHE A 155 9.89 10.27 -17.91
CA PHE A 155 9.36 11.60 -18.20
C PHE A 155 8.48 12.14 -17.07
N GLY A 156 8.45 13.47 -16.96
CA GLY A 156 7.56 14.21 -16.07
C GLY A 156 7.72 13.93 -14.58
N ILE A 157 6.83 14.55 -13.82
CA ILE A 157 6.70 14.39 -12.38
C ILE A 157 5.36 13.73 -12.07
N ALA A 158 5.33 12.75 -11.20
CA ALA A 158 4.07 12.23 -10.66
C ALA A 158 3.86 12.67 -9.22
N VAL A 159 2.64 13.08 -8.90
CA VAL A 159 2.22 13.54 -7.57
C VAL A 159 1.10 12.65 -7.06
N CYS A 160 1.29 12.00 -5.91
CA CYS A 160 0.24 11.20 -5.26
C CYS A 160 0.35 11.25 -3.74
N ILE A 161 -0.57 11.95 -3.08
CA ILE A 161 -0.61 12.08 -1.61
C ILE A 161 -1.56 11.02 -1.00
N GLY A 162 -1.42 9.78 -1.47
CA GLY A 162 -2.20 8.64 -1.00
C GLY A 162 -3.65 8.61 -1.48
N GLY A 163 -4.41 7.63 -0.98
CA GLY A 163 -5.74 7.32 -1.51
C GLY A 163 -6.85 8.31 -1.14
N SER A 164 -6.69 9.06 -0.04
CA SER A 164 -7.70 9.99 0.49
C SER A 164 -7.19 11.42 0.69
N ASP A 165 -5.87 11.65 0.67
CA ASP A 165 -5.24 12.94 0.98
C ASP A 165 -5.86 13.64 2.21
N PRO A 166 -5.80 13.03 3.40
CA PRO A 166 -6.53 13.53 4.58
C PRO A 166 -6.06 14.91 5.05
N LYS A 167 -4.88 15.36 4.61
CA LYS A 167 -4.32 16.69 4.91
C LYS A 167 -4.57 17.71 3.79
N GLY A 168 -5.22 17.32 2.69
CA GLY A 168 -5.53 18.20 1.57
C GLY A 168 -4.29 18.81 0.90
N LEU A 169 -3.18 18.08 0.83
CA LEU A 169 -1.90 18.61 0.35
C LEU A 169 -1.80 18.63 -1.17
N THR A 170 -2.65 17.87 -1.88
CA THR A 170 -2.59 17.78 -3.34
C THR A 170 -2.73 19.16 -3.98
N VAL A 171 -3.78 19.92 -3.65
CA VAL A 171 -4.04 21.24 -4.27
C VAL A 171 -2.94 22.27 -3.95
N PRO A 172 -2.54 22.48 -2.68
CA PRO A 172 -1.43 23.37 -2.35
C PRO A 172 -0.13 23.01 -3.08
N LEU A 173 0.19 21.72 -3.16
CA LEU A 173 1.41 21.25 -3.83
C LEU A 173 1.37 21.53 -5.34
N ILE A 174 0.22 21.32 -6.00
CA ILE A 174 0.08 21.65 -7.42
C ILE A 174 0.25 23.15 -7.68
N ASN A 175 -0.32 24.00 -6.82
CA ASN A 175 -0.14 25.45 -6.94
C ASN A 175 1.33 25.84 -6.77
N ALA A 176 2.00 25.37 -5.72
CA ALA A 176 3.41 25.69 -5.47
C ALA A 176 4.35 25.14 -6.56
N LEU A 177 4.06 23.96 -7.11
CA LEU A 177 4.81 23.41 -8.25
C LEU A 177 4.60 24.25 -9.51
N SER A 178 3.39 24.79 -9.71
CA SER A 178 3.05 25.68 -10.84
C SER A 178 3.81 27.00 -10.79
N ASP A 179 4.22 27.46 -9.60
CA ASP A 179 4.97 28.70 -9.42
C ASP A 179 6.48 28.56 -9.70
N VAL A 180 7.01 27.33 -9.69
CA VAL A 180 8.46 27.08 -9.76
C VAL A 180 8.88 26.20 -10.93
N LEU A 181 7.97 25.46 -11.57
CA LEU A 181 8.29 24.62 -12.71
C LEU A 181 7.85 25.28 -14.01
N ASP A 182 8.65 25.08 -15.07
CA ASP A 182 8.37 25.53 -16.43
C ASP A 182 8.46 24.34 -17.39
N ASP A 183 7.45 24.17 -18.25
CA ASP A 183 7.40 23.14 -19.32
C ASP A 183 7.65 21.70 -18.82
N VAL A 184 7.17 21.37 -17.61
CA VAL A 184 7.26 20.02 -17.04
C VAL A 184 5.88 19.36 -17.06
N PRO A 185 5.72 18.19 -17.72
CA PRO A 185 4.48 17.44 -17.63
C PRO A 185 4.33 16.84 -16.24
N VAL A 186 3.15 17.03 -15.64
CA VAL A 186 2.83 16.55 -14.29
C VAL A 186 1.65 15.59 -14.36
N ARG A 187 1.78 14.40 -13.76
CA ARG A 187 0.67 13.48 -13.54
C ARG A 187 0.24 13.59 -12.08
N VAL A 188 -1.01 13.96 -11.84
CA VAL A 188 -1.58 14.02 -10.49
C VAL A 188 -2.49 12.82 -10.30
N ILE A 189 -2.24 12.04 -9.26
CA ILE A 189 -2.95 10.80 -8.98
C ILE A 189 -3.68 10.94 -7.66
N THR A 190 -5.01 10.77 -7.70
CA THR A 190 -5.84 10.73 -6.49
C THR A 190 -6.55 9.39 -6.38
N GLY A 191 -6.77 8.89 -5.15
CA GLY A 191 -7.52 7.66 -4.93
C GLY A 191 -9.03 7.87 -4.88
N ALA A 192 -9.80 6.77 -4.83
CA ALA A 192 -11.26 6.82 -4.82
C ALA A 192 -11.87 7.54 -3.60
N ALA A 193 -11.09 7.75 -2.53
CA ALA A 193 -11.55 8.43 -1.32
C ALA A 193 -11.18 9.92 -1.30
N PHE A 194 -10.63 10.45 -2.39
CA PHE A 194 -10.30 11.87 -2.53
C PHE A 194 -11.56 12.68 -2.84
N ASN A 195 -11.87 13.66 -1.99
CA ASN A 195 -13.14 14.38 -2.04
C ASN A 195 -13.08 15.74 -2.77
N ASP A 196 -11.89 16.35 -2.91
CA ASP A 196 -11.77 17.74 -3.38
C ASP A 196 -11.48 17.86 -4.89
N ILE A 197 -12.25 17.11 -5.69
CA ILE A 197 -12.08 17.05 -7.15
C ILE A 197 -12.34 18.42 -7.79
N SER A 198 -13.25 19.22 -7.24
CA SER A 198 -13.56 20.55 -7.77
C SER A 198 -12.37 21.50 -7.62
N ALA A 199 -11.80 21.63 -6.43
CA ALA A 199 -10.65 22.52 -6.23
C ALA A 199 -9.43 22.04 -7.00
N LEU A 200 -9.21 20.72 -7.12
CA LEU A 200 -8.15 20.17 -7.96
C LEU A 200 -8.32 20.57 -9.43
N ASN A 201 -9.54 20.47 -9.98
CA ASN A 201 -9.80 20.88 -11.35
C ASN A 201 -9.59 22.40 -11.58
N GLU A 202 -9.90 23.23 -10.59
CA GLU A 202 -9.63 24.67 -10.65
C GLU A 202 -8.13 24.97 -10.63
N ALA A 203 -7.39 24.33 -9.73
CA ALA A 203 -5.93 24.45 -9.65
C ALA A 203 -5.25 24.02 -10.96
N ILE A 204 -5.70 22.90 -11.54
CA ILE A 204 -5.19 22.42 -12.84
C ILE A 204 -5.46 23.43 -13.96
N LYS A 205 -6.65 24.01 -14.02
CA LYS A 205 -7.01 25.01 -15.04
C LYS A 205 -6.20 26.31 -14.91
N ALA A 206 -5.85 26.69 -13.68
CA ALA A 206 -5.08 27.90 -13.40
C ALA A 206 -3.57 27.70 -13.61
N SER A 207 -3.10 26.46 -13.65
CA SER A 207 -1.68 26.13 -13.80
C SER A 207 -1.18 26.36 -15.22
N PRO A 208 0.05 26.89 -15.40
CA PRO A 208 0.72 26.92 -16.69
C PRO A 208 1.30 25.55 -17.10
N LEU A 209 1.31 24.56 -16.19
CA LEU A 209 1.87 23.24 -16.43
C LEU A 209 0.90 22.35 -17.23
N ALA A 210 1.47 21.44 -18.01
CA ALA A 210 0.71 20.36 -18.63
C ALA A 210 0.38 19.29 -17.57
N ILE A 211 -0.73 19.47 -16.86
CA ILE A 211 -1.18 18.56 -15.82
C ILE A 211 -2.22 17.55 -16.34
N GLN A 212 -1.92 16.26 -16.19
CA GLN A 212 -2.89 15.18 -16.36
C GLN A 212 -3.36 14.69 -14.99
N HIS A 213 -4.66 14.74 -14.72
CA HIS A 213 -5.26 14.13 -13.55
C HIS A 213 -5.72 12.69 -13.84
N ILE A 214 -5.31 11.75 -12.98
CA ILE A 214 -5.71 10.34 -13.01
C ILE A 214 -6.39 10.01 -11.69
N HIS A 215 -7.72 9.96 -11.70
CA HIS A 215 -8.51 9.57 -10.54
C HIS A 215 -8.65 8.06 -10.45
N ASN A 216 -8.50 7.51 -9.24
CA ASN A 216 -8.59 6.08 -8.94
C ASN A 216 -7.74 5.22 -9.90
N CYS A 217 -6.46 5.58 -10.04
CA CYS A 217 -5.55 4.95 -10.99
C CYS A 217 -5.49 3.43 -10.80
N GLN A 218 -5.68 2.71 -11.90
CA GLN A 218 -5.70 1.23 -11.93
C GLN A 218 -4.33 0.63 -12.24
N ASP A 219 -3.41 1.41 -12.81
CA ASP A 219 -2.06 0.99 -13.22
C ASP A 219 -1.01 1.93 -12.60
N MET A 220 -0.79 1.74 -11.30
CA MET A 220 0.13 2.60 -10.54
C MET A 220 1.58 2.28 -10.87
N ALA A 221 1.89 1.01 -11.15
CA ALA A 221 3.25 0.63 -11.51
C ALA A 221 3.71 1.27 -12.82
N ASP A 222 2.85 1.38 -13.84
CA ASP A 222 3.18 2.13 -15.06
C ASP A 222 3.48 3.61 -14.76
N VAL A 223 2.66 4.24 -13.92
CA VAL A 223 2.88 5.63 -13.49
C VAL A 223 4.23 5.78 -12.82
N TRP A 224 4.56 4.92 -11.85
CA TRP A 224 5.84 4.98 -11.13
C TRP A 224 7.04 4.71 -12.03
N ARG A 225 7.00 3.65 -12.84
CA ARG A 225 8.12 3.27 -13.73
C ARG A 225 8.45 4.34 -14.77
N HIS A 226 7.45 5.03 -15.28
CA HIS A 226 7.68 6.02 -16.32
C HIS A 226 7.89 7.44 -15.78
N SER A 227 7.66 7.67 -14.50
CA SER A 227 7.91 8.97 -13.87
C SER A 227 9.39 9.18 -13.61
N LYS A 228 9.91 10.34 -14.05
CA LYS A 228 11.32 10.71 -13.81
C LYS A 228 11.56 11.13 -12.36
N LEU A 229 10.55 11.74 -11.72
CA LEU A 229 10.56 12.10 -10.30
C LEU A 229 9.15 11.92 -9.74
N ALA A 230 9.03 11.42 -8.52
CA ALA A 230 7.75 11.32 -7.82
C ALA A 230 7.71 12.23 -6.59
N VAL A 231 6.53 12.77 -6.27
CA VAL A 231 6.22 13.38 -4.98
C VAL A 231 5.09 12.58 -4.36
N SER A 232 5.32 11.95 -3.22
CA SER A 232 4.32 11.05 -2.65
C SER A 232 4.30 11.04 -1.14
N ALA A 233 3.14 10.80 -0.55
CA ALA A 233 3.05 10.46 0.86
C ALA A 233 3.85 9.17 1.15
N ALA A 234 4.58 9.14 2.25
CA ALA A 234 5.49 8.05 2.62
C ALA A 234 4.77 6.83 3.23
N GLY A 235 3.56 6.53 2.79
CA GLY A 235 2.84 5.31 3.15
C GLY A 235 3.30 4.11 2.31
N GLY A 236 2.38 3.20 1.97
CA GLY A 236 2.67 2.07 1.09
C GLY A 236 3.31 2.46 -0.25
N SER A 237 2.97 3.64 -0.79
CA SER A 237 3.53 4.18 -2.03
C SER A 237 5.05 4.28 -2.04
N GLN A 238 5.70 4.51 -0.88
CA GLN A 238 7.17 4.57 -0.84
C GLN A 238 7.80 3.25 -1.28
N PHE A 239 7.17 2.11 -0.95
CA PHE A 239 7.67 0.79 -1.29
C PHE A 239 7.37 0.44 -2.75
N GLU A 240 6.22 0.89 -3.26
CA GLU A 240 5.91 0.81 -4.69
C GLU A 240 6.95 1.58 -5.53
N LEU A 241 7.31 2.80 -5.11
CA LEU A 241 8.34 3.63 -5.73
C LEU A 241 9.72 2.99 -5.65
N GLY A 242 10.04 2.35 -4.51
CA GLY A 242 11.28 1.58 -4.33
C GLY A 242 11.40 0.44 -5.35
N VAL A 243 10.35 -0.36 -5.52
CA VAL A 243 10.33 -1.44 -6.54
C VAL A 243 10.42 -0.90 -7.96
N CYS A 244 9.79 0.24 -8.24
CA CYS A 244 9.84 0.88 -9.55
C CYS A 244 11.14 1.66 -9.79
N GLU A 245 12.05 1.66 -8.81
CA GLU A 245 13.33 2.38 -8.83
C GLU A 245 13.15 3.87 -9.19
N THR A 246 12.13 4.50 -8.62
CA THR A 246 11.72 5.86 -8.98
C THR A 246 12.27 6.87 -7.97
N PRO A 247 13.17 7.79 -8.39
CA PRO A 247 13.63 8.89 -7.54
C PRO A 247 12.45 9.69 -6.97
N SER A 248 12.50 10.01 -5.68
CA SER A 248 11.30 10.50 -4.98
C SER A 248 11.56 11.64 -4.00
N VAL A 249 10.56 12.49 -3.84
CA VAL A 249 10.35 13.36 -2.68
C VAL A 249 9.22 12.77 -1.85
N LEU A 250 9.55 12.24 -0.67
CA LEU A 250 8.60 11.56 0.20
C LEU A 250 8.09 12.49 1.31
N LEU A 251 6.78 12.55 1.47
CA LEU A 251 6.11 13.36 2.49
C LEU A 251 5.64 12.46 3.62
N MET A 252 6.29 12.54 4.77
CA MET A 252 5.89 11.77 5.95
C MET A 252 4.67 12.45 6.59
N VAL A 253 3.48 11.89 6.36
CA VAL A 253 2.21 12.52 6.78
C VAL A 253 1.68 11.97 8.11
N ALA A 254 2.24 10.85 8.59
CA ALA A 254 1.89 10.19 9.84
C ALA A 254 3.13 9.62 10.55
N GLU A 255 3.08 9.56 11.88
CA GLU A 255 4.23 9.16 12.70
C GLU A 255 4.65 7.70 12.46
N ASN A 256 3.69 6.82 12.14
CA ASN A 256 3.97 5.42 11.81
C ASN A 256 4.76 5.22 10.50
N GLN A 257 5.05 6.29 9.75
CA GLN A 257 5.88 6.25 8.54
C GLN A 257 7.35 6.60 8.82
N ARG A 258 7.69 7.11 10.01
CA ARG A 258 9.00 7.72 10.30
C ARG A 258 10.17 6.81 10.06
N THR A 259 10.22 5.68 10.75
CA THR A 259 11.35 4.76 10.69
C THR A 259 11.65 4.29 9.26
N ALA A 260 10.62 3.87 8.52
CA ALA A 260 10.79 3.42 7.14
C ALA A 260 11.24 4.55 6.20
N THR A 261 10.72 5.76 6.40
CA THR A 261 11.03 6.92 5.56
C THR A 261 12.45 7.44 5.81
N GLU A 262 12.90 7.48 7.06
CA GLU A 262 14.28 7.82 7.43
C GLU A 262 15.28 6.81 6.85
N GLN A 263 14.95 5.52 6.91
CA GLN A 263 15.76 4.48 6.28
C GLN A 263 15.86 4.68 4.75
N ALA A 264 14.73 4.92 4.08
CA ALA A 264 14.71 5.20 2.64
C ALA A 264 15.59 6.41 2.25
N GLN A 265 15.59 7.45 3.08
CA GLN A 265 16.46 8.62 2.87
C GLN A 265 17.94 8.27 3.00
N GLN A 266 18.31 7.49 4.03
CA GLN A 266 19.69 7.03 4.24
C GLN A 266 20.18 6.14 3.09
N GLU A 267 19.28 5.41 2.43
CA GLU A 267 19.58 4.64 1.24
C GLU A 267 19.88 5.50 0.01
N GLY A 268 19.58 6.80 0.04
CA GLY A 268 20.05 7.81 -0.93
C GLY A 268 19.17 8.00 -2.17
N TRP A 269 18.00 7.36 -2.24
CA TRP A 269 17.14 7.40 -3.43
C TRP A 269 15.96 8.37 -3.31
N CYS A 270 15.77 8.98 -2.14
CA CYS A 270 14.73 9.96 -1.91
C CYS A 270 15.20 11.14 -1.05
N THR A 271 14.48 12.25 -1.17
CA THR A 271 14.50 13.35 -0.19
C THR A 271 13.20 13.31 0.58
N THR A 272 13.22 13.61 1.87
CA THR A 272 12.05 13.46 2.75
C THR A 272 11.67 14.80 3.38
N PHE A 273 10.39 14.96 3.69
CA PHE A 273 9.85 16.06 4.46
C PHE A 273 8.98 15.53 5.58
N ASP A 274 9.17 16.03 6.80
CA ASP A 274 8.23 15.83 7.89
C ASP A 274 7.01 16.70 7.63
N CYS A 275 5.89 16.06 7.34
CA CYS A 275 4.60 16.69 7.10
C CYS A 275 3.59 16.23 8.17
N THR A 276 4.06 15.78 9.35
CA THR A 276 3.20 15.37 10.46
C THR A 276 2.54 16.58 11.14
N GLY A 277 3.28 17.69 11.24
CA GLY A 277 2.79 19.01 11.66
C GLY A 277 2.59 19.98 10.49
N ASP A 278 3.15 21.19 10.60
CA ASP A 278 3.11 22.21 9.55
C ASP A 278 3.85 21.73 8.30
N VAL A 279 3.22 21.90 7.13
CA VAL A 279 3.73 21.36 5.87
C VAL A 279 4.44 22.46 5.08
N PRO A 280 5.76 22.33 4.81
CA PRO A 280 6.54 23.35 4.12
C PRO A 280 6.38 23.24 2.60
N VAL A 281 5.16 23.47 2.09
CA VAL A 281 4.79 23.25 0.68
C VAL A 281 5.74 23.95 -0.31
N ASP A 282 6.13 25.19 -0.05
CA ASP A 282 7.04 25.94 -0.92
C ASP A 282 8.45 25.34 -0.95
N GLU A 283 8.92 24.79 0.17
CA GLU A 283 10.24 24.15 0.25
C GLU A 283 10.25 22.80 -0.47
N ILE A 284 9.14 22.06 -0.37
CA ILE A 284 8.91 20.84 -1.14
C ILE A 284 8.97 21.17 -2.64
N ALA A 285 8.24 22.18 -3.11
CA ALA A 285 8.22 22.59 -4.50
C ALA A 285 9.61 23.04 -5.00
N ARG A 286 10.32 23.87 -4.23
CA ARG A 286 11.71 24.27 -4.55
C ARG A 286 12.66 23.08 -4.63
N THR A 287 12.49 22.08 -3.76
CA THR A 287 13.31 20.86 -3.77
C THR A 287 13.02 20.01 -5.00
N VAL A 288 11.74 19.87 -5.37
CA VAL A 288 11.32 19.20 -6.61
C VAL A 288 11.93 19.89 -7.83
N HIS A 289 11.85 21.22 -7.91
CA HIS A 289 12.49 21.99 -8.97
C HIS A 289 14.01 21.76 -9.00
N ALA A 290 14.70 21.87 -7.87
CA ALA A 290 16.14 21.70 -7.78
C ALA A 290 16.60 20.28 -8.22
N LEU A 291 15.85 19.25 -7.84
CA LEU A 291 16.10 17.87 -8.28
C LEU A 291 15.85 17.70 -9.79
N TRP A 292 14.77 18.29 -10.31
CA TRP A 292 14.44 18.26 -11.73
C TRP A 292 15.55 18.83 -12.62
N GLN A 293 16.21 19.90 -12.16
CA GLN A 293 17.34 20.53 -12.84
C GLN A 293 18.67 19.75 -12.75
N GLN A 294 18.70 18.60 -12.04
CA GLN A 294 19.90 17.79 -11.84
C GLN A 294 19.70 16.35 -12.33
N PRO A 295 19.69 16.10 -13.66
CA PRO A 295 19.51 14.76 -14.21
C PRO A 295 20.48 13.72 -13.64
N GLY A 296 21.75 14.08 -13.45
CA GLY A 296 22.75 13.18 -12.87
C GLY A 296 22.48 12.82 -11.40
N LYS A 297 21.83 13.71 -10.64
CA LYS A 297 21.40 13.40 -9.26
C LYS A 297 20.23 12.43 -9.27
N LEU A 298 19.26 12.61 -10.17
CA LEU A 298 18.15 11.68 -10.32
C LEU A 298 18.62 10.30 -10.79
N GLU A 299 19.60 10.23 -11.68
CA GLU A 299 20.22 8.97 -12.09
C GLU A 299 20.94 8.30 -10.90
N ALA A 300 21.69 9.06 -10.11
CA ALA A 300 22.31 8.54 -8.89
C ALA A 300 21.28 8.02 -7.87
N MET A 301 20.15 8.71 -7.70
CA MET A 301 19.04 8.26 -6.85
C MET A 301 18.44 6.94 -7.36
N GLN A 302 18.23 6.80 -8.67
CA GLN A 302 17.76 5.54 -9.26
C GLN A 302 18.77 4.40 -9.01
N GLN A 303 20.07 4.64 -9.23
CA GLN A 303 21.10 3.62 -8.97
C GLN A 303 21.16 3.24 -7.49
N ALA A 304 20.91 4.19 -6.59
CA ALA A 304 20.93 3.95 -5.15
C ALA A 304 19.82 3.01 -4.66
N VAL A 305 18.67 2.95 -5.34
CA VAL A 305 17.55 2.04 -4.98
C VAL A 305 17.55 0.71 -5.72
N LYS A 306 18.31 0.63 -6.82
CA LYS A 306 18.32 -0.52 -7.73
C LYS A 306 18.48 -1.85 -7.00
N GLY A 307 17.48 -2.73 -7.17
CA GLY A 307 17.46 -4.07 -6.57
C GLY A 307 17.35 -4.14 -5.04
N LYS A 308 17.04 -3.05 -4.33
CA LYS A 308 16.86 -3.06 -2.86
C LYS A 308 15.46 -3.46 -2.40
N TYR A 309 14.45 -3.26 -3.25
CA TYR A 309 13.05 -3.53 -2.95
C TYR A 309 12.51 -4.62 -3.87
N HIS A 310 11.72 -5.53 -3.31
CA HIS A 310 11.18 -6.70 -4.02
C HIS A 310 9.66 -6.81 -3.80
N ALA A 311 8.96 -7.34 -4.80
CA ALA A 311 7.50 -7.51 -4.80
C ALA A 311 7.06 -8.96 -4.55
N ASP A 312 7.93 -9.77 -3.96
CA ASP A 312 7.72 -11.21 -3.76
C ASP A 312 7.04 -11.56 -2.42
N GLY A 313 6.78 -10.58 -1.56
CA GLY A 313 6.30 -10.85 -0.21
C GLY A 313 4.96 -11.58 -0.14
N ALA A 314 4.09 -11.40 -1.13
CA ALA A 314 2.87 -12.20 -1.25
C ALA A 314 3.13 -13.70 -1.42
N PHE A 315 4.17 -14.08 -2.16
CA PHE A 315 4.58 -15.48 -2.31
C PHE A 315 5.20 -16.03 -1.02
N ASN A 316 5.99 -15.23 -0.32
CA ASN A 316 6.56 -15.60 0.97
C ASN A 316 5.48 -15.84 2.03
N VAL A 317 4.44 -14.99 2.06
CA VAL A 317 3.27 -15.20 2.92
C VAL A 317 2.51 -16.47 2.52
N LEU A 318 2.31 -16.76 1.23
CA LEU A 318 1.66 -18.00 0.81
C LEU A 318 2.42 -19.26 1.21
N ASN A 319 3.75 -19.27 1.05
CA ASN A 319 4.58 -20.38 1.50
C ASN A 319 4.40 -20.61 3.00
N ALA A 320 4.41 -19.53 3.78
CA ALA A 320 4.20 -19.60 5.21
C ALA A 320 2.78 -20.05 5.59
N ILE A 321 1.77 -19.69 4.81
CA ILE A 321 0.38 -20.18 4.94
C ILE A 321 0.31 -21.69 4.71
N ALA A 322 1.01 -22.21 3.69
CA ALA A 322 1.01 -23.64 3.39
C ALA A 322 1.54 -24.48 4.57
N GLU A 323 2.55 -23.97 5.28
CA GLU A 323 3.11 -24.62 6.47
C GLU A 323 2.13 -24.71 7.66
N VAL A 324 1.18 -23.76 7.79
CA VAL A 324 0.21 -23.79 8.90
C VAL A 324 -1.08 -24.54 8.54
N ILE A 325 -1.32 -24.81 7.26
CA ILE A 325 -2.44 -25.65 6.78
C ILE A 325 -2.10 -27.14 6.92
N GLN A 326 -0.82 -27.50 6.84
CA GLN A 326 -0.32 -28.87 6.99
C GLN A 326 0.34 -29.06 8.37
N PRO A 327 -0.40 -29.46 9.42
CA PRO A 327 0.21 -29.81 10.70
C PRO A 327 0.98 -31.13 10.63
#